data_AF-A0A9P5J931-F1
#
_entry.id   AF-A0A9P5J931-F1
#
_cell.length_a   1.000
_cell.length_b   1.000
_cell.length_c   1.000
_cell.angle_alpha   90.00
_cell.angle_beta   90.00
_cell.angle_gamma   90.00
#
_symmetry.space_group_name_H-M   'P 1'
#
loop_
_entity.id
_entity.type
_entity.pdbx_description
1 polymer ?
#
loop_
_entity_poly.entity_id
_entity_poly.type
_entity_poly.pdbx_seq_one_letter_code
_entity_poly.pdbx_strand_id
1 'polypeptide(L)'
;VPTGWVCVVYIVLFSITTLGHLGQSVYFRRWYLLPTLVIGGIGEILGWVGRYWSSRNFWLDTPFMIQISTTIIAPTFLTAANFLIFGHIVKLARAERFSRLTPRRYSQIFITIDFTALVIQAIGGGMASGSAPVSGGNIMLAGIIIGLVSIMVYVSIAAEVIYRIHNDKPYHLDQPDTLAVDGKHRLESRQMLMVYALGFSSLVLFIRAIYRTAELGVGWNGYIIETQVYFNVLDGMMVVLSMFTLNFFHPGWLL
;
A
#
# COMPACT_ATOMS: atom_id res chain seq x y z
N VAL A 1 6.55 20.81 17.78
CA VAL A 1 5.75 20.08 18.79
C VAL A 1 4.52 19.55 18.09
N PRO A 2 4.27 18.22 18.08
CA PRO A 2 3.14 17.64 17.35
C PRO A 2 1.81 18.25 17.83
N THR A 3 0.98 18.73 16.93
CA THR A 3 -0.36 19.23 17.27
C THR A 3 -1.25 18.06 17.66
N GLY A 4 -1.55 17.93 18.95
CA GLY A 4 -2.31 16.79 19.48
C GLY A 4 -3.67 16.59 18.80
N TRP A 5 -4.34 17.67 18.40
CA TRP A 5 -5.64 17.60 17.70
C TRP A 5 -5.54 16.92 16.32
N VAL A 6 -4.43 17.11 15.59
CA VAL A 6 -4.21 16.46 14.29
C VAL A 6 -4.09 14.95 14.44
N CYS A 7 -3.38 14.50 15.49
CA CYS A 7 -3.23 13.07 15.76
C CYS A 7 -4.58 12.41 16.05
N VAL A 8 -5.44 13.09 16.82
CA VAL A 8 -6.81 12.59 17.12
C VAL A 8 -7.64 12.50 15.84
N VAL A 9 -7.56 13.48 14.93
CA VAL A 9 -8.27 13.43 13.64
C VAL A 9 -7.83 12.20 12.83
N TYR A 10 -6.52 11.95 12.72
CA TYR A 10 -6.03 10.77 12.00
C TYR A 10 -6.47 9.46 12.66
N ILE A 11 -6.39 9.34 13.99
CA ILE A 11 -6.87 8.15 14.71
C ILE A 11 -8.34 7.89 14.40
N VAL A 12 -9.19 8.93 14.42
CA VAL A 12 -10.62 8.81 14.11
C VAL A 12 -10.82 8.39 12.65
N LEU A 13 -10.14 9.04 11.70
CA LEU A 13 -10.26 8.71 10.28
C LEU A 13 -9.82 7.26 9.98
N PHE A 14 -8.67 6.82 10.52
CA PHE A 14 -8.20 5.45 10.37
C PHE A 14 -9.12 4.43 11.05
N SER A 15 -9.70 4.79 12.20
CA SER A 15 -10.67 3.91 12.87
C SER A 15 -11.94 3.73 12.04
N ILE A 16 -12.48 4.83 11.51
CA ILE A 16 -13.69 4.79 10.65
C ILE A 16 -13.42 3.98 9.37
N THR A 17 -12.28 4.19 8.70
CA THR A 17 -11.95 3.43 7.47
C THR A 17 -11.70 1.96 7.76
N THR A 18 -10.99 1.63 8.84
CA THR A 18 -10.72 0.24 9.24
C THR A 18 -12.01 -0.50 9.58
N LEU A 19 -12.93 0.15 10.32
CA LEU A 19 -14.24 -0.42 10.61
C LEU A 19 -15.10 -0.57 9.35
N GLY A 20 -15.05 0.41 8.44
CA GLY A 20 -15.71 0.32 7.13
C GLY A 20 -15.23 -0.89 6.32
N HIS A 21 -13.92 -1.06 6.20
CA HIS A 21 -13.30 -2.22 5.53
C HIS A 21 -13.65 -3.54 6.21
N LEU A 22 -13.68 -3.59 7.54
CA LEU A 22 -14.08 -4.78 8.29
C LEU A 22 -15.56 -5.13 7.99
N GLY A 23 -16.45 -4.15 8.06
CA GLY A 23 -17.87 -4.33 7.76
C GLY A 23 -18.12 -4.79 6.32
N GLN A 24 -17.47 -4.14 5.34
CA GLN A 24 -17.58 -4.51 3.93
C GLN A 24 -16.99 -5.90 3.66
N SER A 25 -15.84 -6.21 4.24
CA SER A 25 -15.21 -7.51 4.03
C SER A 25 -16.02 -8.67 4.61
N VAL A 26 -16.69 -8.46 5.75
CA VAL A 26 -17.64 -9.43 6.33
C VAL A 26 -18.90 -9.55 5.49
N TYR A 27 -19.47 -8.43 5.05
CA TYR A 27 -20.69 -8.41 4.24
C TYR A 27 -20.50 -9.07 2.88
N PHE A 28 -19.45 -8.70 2.14
CA PHE A 28 -19.14 -9.25 0.81
C PHE A 28 -18.36 -10.58 0.85
N ARG A 29 -18.07 -11.12 2.05
CA ARG A 29 -17.32 -12.38 2.27
C ARG A 29 -15.97 -12.44 1.54
N ARG A 30 -15.29 -11.30 1.39
CA ARG A 30 -13.98 -11.20 0.72
C ARG A 30 -12.84 -11.38 1.73
N TRP A 31 -12.74 -12.57 2.31
CA TRP A 31 -11.82 -12.89 3.42
C TRP A 31 -10.33 -12.58 3.18
N TYR A 32 -9.88 -12.53 1.92
CA TYR A 32 -8.49 -12.19 1.58
C TYR A 32 -8.14 -10.71 1.81
N LEU A 33 -9.13 -9.83 1.97
CA LEU A 33 -8.93 -8.40 2.24
C LEU A 33 -8.80 -8.10 3.74
N LEU A 34 -9.29 -8.99 4.61
CA LEU A 34 -9.18 -8.83 6.06
C LEU A 34 -7.73 -8.73 6.54
N PRO A 35 -6.84 -9.70 6.27
CA PRO A 35 -5.49 -9.66 6.81
C PRO A 35 -4.64 -8.53 6.21
N THR A 36 -5.00 -7.98 5.06
CA THR A 36 -4.25 -6.89 4.42
C THR A 36 -4.76 -5.53 4.88
N LEU A 37 -6.04 -5.21 4.67
CA LEU A 37 -6.55 -3.86 4.96
C LEU A 37 -6.81 -3.61 6.44
N VAL A 38 -7.25 -4.63 7.20
CA VAL A 38 -7.55 -4.44 8.63
C VAL A 38 -6.27 -4.40 9.46
N ILE A 39 -5.29 -5.26 9.18
CA ILE A 39 -3.99 -5.23 9.88
C ILE A 39 -3.23 -3.95 9.54
N GLY A 40 -3.23 -3.54 8.27
CA GLY A 40 -2.68 -2.24 7.87
C GLY A 40 -3.36 -1.06 8.57
N GLY A 41 -4.69 -1.08 8.64
CA GLY A 41 -5.47 -0.05 9.34
C GLY A 41 -5.18 0.03 10.84
N ILE A 42 -5.11 -1.11 11.53
CA ILE A 42 -4.71 -1.19 12.94
C ILE A 42 -3.28 -0.65 13.13
N GLY A 43 -2.37 -1.00 12.22
CA GLY A 43 -0.99 -0.49 12.24
C GLY A 43 -0.91 1.03 12.15
N GLU A 44 -1.68 1.64 11.25
CA GLU A 44 -1.77 3.11 11.18
C GLU A 44 -2.35 3.70 12.47
N ILE A 45 -3.45 3.15 13.00
CA ILE A 45 -4.03 3.62 14.28
C ILE A 45 -2.97 3.62 15.39
N LEU A 46 -2.23 2.52 15.55
CA LEU A 46 -1.16 2.41 16.54
C LEU A 46 -0.04 3.43 16.33
N GLY A 47 0.35 3.68 15.07
CA GLY A 47 1.32 4.71 14.73
C GLY A 47 0.89 6.12 15.17
N TRP A 48 -0.37 6.48 14.93
CA TRP A 48 -0.93 7.78 15.31
C TRP A 48 -1.20 7.91 16.81
N VAL A 49 -1.55 6.82 17.49
CA VAL A 49 -1.62 6.77 18.96
C VAL A 49 -0.22 6.98 19.57
N GLY A 50 0.81 6.34 19.02
CA GLY A 50 2.20 6.58 19.41
C GLY A 50 2.62 8.05 19.26
N ARG A 51 2.23 8.69 18.15
CA ARG A 51 2.47 10.13 17.91
C ARG A 51 1.73 11.02 18.90
N TYR A 52 0.48 10.69 19.23
CA TYR A 52 -0.29 11.43 20.25
C TYR A 52 0.39 11.31 21.62
N TRP A 53 0.86 10.12 22.00
CA TRP A 53 1.56 9.92 23.26
C TRP A 53 2.90 10.65 23.31
N SER A 54 3.68 10.63 22.22
CA SER A 54 4.91 11.44 22.08
C SER A 54 4.65 12.94 22.24
N SER A 55 3.50 13.45 21.79
CA SER A 55 3.13 14.87 21.95
C SER A 55 2.91 15.29 23.42
N ARG A 56 2.57 14.34 24.29
CA ARG A 56 2.30 14.59 25.72
C ARG A 56 3.54 14.37 26.58
N ASN A 57 4.42 13.44 26.18
CA ASN A 57 5.63 13.08 26.91
C ASN A 57 6.82 12.96 25.93
N PHE A 58 7.49 14.08 25.64
CA PHE A 58 8.59 14.14 24.67
C PHE A 58 9.83 13.32 25.08
N TRP A 59 10.06 13.14 26.39
CA TRP A 59 11.25 12.47 26.94
C TRP A 59 11.21 10.94 26.86
N LEU A 60 10.12 10.35 26.35
CA LEU A 60 9.99 8.91 26.19
C LEU A 60 10.35 8.52 24.76
N ASP A 61 11.35 7.66 24.63
CA ASP A 61 11.79 7.13 23.33
C ASP A 61 10.78 6.11 22.76
N THR A 62 10.08 5.38 23.63
CA THR A 62 9.15 4.30 23.25
C THR A 62 7.97 4.77 22.38
N PRO A 63 7.26 5.87 22.69
CA PRO A 63 6.19 6.39 21.83
C PRO A 63 6.66 6.81 20.43
N PHE A 64 7.87 7.37 20.32
CA PHE A 64 8.46 7.75 19.04
C PHE A 64 8.82 6.51 18.20
N MET A 65 9.32 5.45 18.84
CA MET A 65 9.61 4.17 18.18
C MET A 65 8.35 3.47 17.69
N ILE A 66 7.29 3.43 18.51
CA ILE A 66 6.01 2.87 18.09
C ILE A 66 5.51 3.66 16.87
N GLN A 67 5.54 4.99 16.92
CA GLN A 67 5.14 5.79 15.78
C GLN A 67 5.92 5.44 14.51
N ILE A 68 7.26 5.50 14.53
CA ILE A 68 8.07 5.26 13.32
C ILE A 68 7.90 3.84 12.81
N SER A 69 8.01 2.82 13.67
CA SER A 69 7.93 1.42 13.24
C SER A 69 6.55 1.08 12.66
N THR A 70 5.47 1.48 13.35
CA THR A 70 4.12 1.11 12.89
C THR A 70 3.69 1.91 11.66
N THR A 71 4.07 3.18 11.55
CA THR A 71 3.83 3.95 10.31
C THR A 71 4.67 3.43 9.15
N ILE A 72 5.85 2.85 9.37
CA ILE A 72 6.61 2.26 8.26
C ILE A 72 5.98 0.95 7.78
N ILE A 73 5.56 0.09 8.72
CA ILE A 73 5.03 -1.24 8.40
C ILE A 73 3.62 -1.19 7.82
N ALA A 74 2.72 -0.37 8.38
CA ALA A 74 1.31 -0.35 8.00
C ALA A 74 0.99 -0.19 6.49
N PRO A 75 1.61 0.73 5.72
CA PRO A 75 1.31 0.92 4.30
C PRO A 75 1.68 -0.28 3.41
N THR A 76 2.62 -1.13 3.83
CA THR A 76 3.00 -2.33 3.07
C THR A 76 1.86 -3.35 3.00
N PHE A 77 0.96 -3.36 3.99
CA PHE A 77 -0.23 -4.20 3.92
C PHE A 77 -1.25 -3.65 2.91
N LEU A 78 -1.29 -2.32 2.69
CA LEU A 78 -2.12 -1.71 1.66
C LEU A 78 -1.58 -1.96 0.25
N THR A 79 -0.26 -1.94 0.06
CA THR A 79 0.35 -2.33 -1.24
C THR A 79 0.03 -3.78 -1.57
N ALA A 80 0.14 -4.68 -0.58
CA ALA A 80 -0.27 -6.08 -0.74
C ALA A 80 -1.76 -6.23 -1.11
N ALA A 81 -2.65 -5.43 -0.50
CA ALA A 81 -4.07 -5.41 -0.87
C ALA A 81 -4.27 -5.00 -2.34
N ASN A 82 -3.60 -3.92 -2.78
CA ASN A 82 -3.64 -3.48 -4.18
C ASN A 82 -3.19 -4.59 -5.15
N PHE A 83 -2.12 -5.32 -4.82
CA PHE A 83 -1.62 -6.42 -5.66
C PHE A 83 -2.60 -7.59 -5.76
N LEU A 84 -3.30 -7.93 -4.67
CA LEU A 84 -4.31 -8.99 -4.67
C LEU A 84 -5.55 -8.60 -5.48
N ILE A 85 -6.01 -7.35 -5.32
CA ILE A 85 -7.16 -6.83 -6.06
C ILE A 85 -6.84 -6.78 -7.55
N PHE A 86 -5.67 -6.25 -7.93
CA PHE A 86 -5.24 -6.21 -9.33
C PHE A 86 -5.17 -7.61 -9.95
N GLY A 87 -4.58 -8.58 -9.24
CA GLY A 87 -4.56 -9.98 -9.68
C GLY A 87 -5.97 -10.55 -9.91
N HIS A 88 -6.96 -10.14 -9.11
CA HIS A 88 -8.36 -10.50 -9.31
C HIS A 88 -8.97 -9.85 -10.56
N ILE A 89 -8.73 -8.56 -10.79
CA ILE A 89 -9.23 -7.85 -11.99
C ILE A 89 -8.70 -8.51 -13.26
N VAL A 90 -7.40 -8.79 -13.33
CA VAL A 90 -6.80 -9.42 -14.52
C VAL A 90 -7.37 -10.82 -14.76
N LYS A 91 -7.64 -11.58 -13.69
CA LYS A 91 -8.29 -12.90 -13.78
C LYS A 91 -9.75 -12.78 -14.28
N LEU A 92 -10.52 -11.83 -13.75
CA LEU A 92 -11.90 -11.57 -14.15
C LEU A 92 -12.02 -11.09 -15.59
N ALA A 93 -11.08 -10.26 -16.05
CA ALA A 93 -11.01 -9.77 -17.42
C ALA A 93 -10.68 -10.87 -18.45
N ARG A 94 -10.49 -12.14 -18.01
CA ARG A 94 -10.01 -13.26 -18.85
C ARG A 94 -8.77 -12.89 -19.66
N ALA A 95 -7.99 -11.93 -19.18
CA ALA A 95 -6.78 -11.41 -19.82
C ALA A 95 -5.56 -12.35 -19.63
N GLU A 96 -5.80 -13.61 -19.27
CA GLU A 96 -4.76 -14.64 -19.16
C GLU A 96 -4.02 -14.85 -20.49
N ARG A 97 -4.66 -14.57 -21.64
CA ARG A 97 -4.05 -14.58 -22.99
C ARG A 97 -3.26 -13.32 -23.36
N PHE A 98 -3.45 -12.22 -22.63
CA PHE A 98 -2.81 -10.91 -22.91
C PHE A 98 -1.66 -10.60 -21.94
N SER A 99 -1.59 -11.32 -20.81
CA SER A 99 -0.57 -11.15 -19.77
C SER A 99 0.57 -12.16 -19.94
N ARG A 100 1.83 -11.71 -19.84
CA ARG A 100 3.04 -12.55 -20.02
C ARG A 100 3.20 -13.63 -18.95
N LEU A 101 2.60 -13.43 -17.77
CA LEU A 101 2.64 -14.36 -16.63
C LEU A 101 1.23 -14.49 -16.02
N THR A 102 0.92 -15.64 -15.44
CA THR A 102 -0.36 -15.86 -14.76
C THR A 102 -0.59 -14.79 -13.67
N PRO A 103 -1.76 -14.14 -13.58
CA PRO A 103 -2.04 -13.07 -12.61
C PRO A 103 -1.71 -13.41 -11.15
N ARG A 104 -1.87 -14.68 -10.78
CA ARG A 104 -1.51 -15.22 -9.47
C ARG A 104 0.00 -15.14 -9.16
N ARG A 105 0.85 -15.32 -10.18
CA ARG A 105 2.31 -15.28 -10.01
C ARG A 105 2.79 -13.84 -9.77
N TYR A 106 2.18 -12.85 -10.42
CA TYR A 106 2.51 -11.44 -10.16
C TYR A 106 2.26 -11.08 -8.69
N SER A 107 1.03 -11.30 -8.20
CA SER A 107 0.71 -10.99 -6.80
C SER A 107 1.60 -11.77 -5.83
N GLN A 108 1.90 -13.04 -6.08
CA GLN A 108 2.80 -13.83 -5.24
C GLN A 108 4.24 -13.28 -5.19
N ILE A 109 4.81 -12.92 -6.35
CA ILE A 109 6.18 -12.38 -6.42
C ILE A 109 6.25 -11.03 -5.69
N PHE A 110 5.35 -10.10 -5.99
CA PHE A 110 5.36 -8.77 -5.36
C PHE A 110 5.10 -8.83 -3.85
N ILE A 111 4.17 -9.68 -3.40
CA ILE A 111 3.94 -9.88 -1.97
C ILE A 111 5.17 -10.46 -1.28
N THR A 112 5.92 -11.36 -1.93
CA THR A 112 7.14 -11.93 -1.35
C THR A 112 8.25 -10.89 -1.24
N ILE A 113 8.39 -10.02 -2.25
CA ILE A 113 9.34 -8.90 -2.23
C ILE A 113 8.98 -7.92 -1.12
N ASP A 114 7.71 -7.48 -1.05
CA ASP A 114 7.23 -6.55 -0.01
C ASP A 114 7.33 -7.15 1.39
N PHE A 115 7.07 -8.46 1.55
CA PHE A 115 7.24 -9.14 2.83
C PHE A 115 8.71 -9.18 3.25
N THR A 116 9.63 -9.46 2.31
CA THR A 116 11.07 -9.44 2.58
C THR A 116 11.53 -8.02 2.95
N ALA A 117 11.03 -7.01 2.24
CA ALA A 117 11.27 -5.61 2.56
C ALA A 117 10.77 -5.24 3.96
N LEU A 118 9.57 -5.70 4.34
CA LEU A 118 8.98 -5.50 5.67
C LEU A 118 9.86 -6.14 6.76
N VAL A 119 10.36 -7.35 6.56
CA VAL A 119 11.27 -8.01 7.52
C VAL A 119 12.56 -7.22 7.70
N ILE A 120 13.16 -6.74 6.60
CA ILE A 120 14.36 -5.88 6.64
C ILE A 120 14.05 -4.57 7.40
N GLN A 121 12.90 -3.95 7.14
CA GLN A 121 12.47 -2.73 7.84
C GLN A 121 12.24 -2.98 9.33
N ALA A 122 11.64 -4.11 9.71
CA ALA A 122 11.41 -4.47 11.11
C ALA A 122 12.73 -4.69 11.87
N ILE A 123 13.69 -5.38 11.24
CA ILE A 123 15.04 -5.56 11.82
C ILE A 123 15.76 -4.22 11.92
N GLY A 124 15.75 -3.42 10.84
CA GLY A 124 16.36 -2.10 10.81
C GLY A 124 15.79 -1.15 11.85
N GLY A 125 14.45 -1.09 11.96
CA GLY A 125 13.74 -0.29 12.96
C GLY A 125 14.04 -0.75 14.39
N GLY A 126 14.07 -2.06 14.64
CA GLY A 126 14.46 -2.63 15.93
C GLY A 126 15.89 -2.26 16.33
N MET A 127 16.84 -2.39 15.41
CA MET A 127 18.25 -2.01 15.66
C MET A 127 18.41 -0.49 15.82
N ALA A 128 17.68 0.29 15.03
CA ALA A 128 17.68 1.74 15.10
C ALA A 128 17.19 2.25 16.47
N SER A 129 16.31 1.46 17.10
CA SER A 129 15.69 1.78 18.39
C SER A 129 16.52 1.39 19.62
N GLY A 130 17.58 0.61 19.45
CA GLY A 130 18.35 0.08 20.58
C GLY A 130 19.84 0.20 20.36
N SER A 131 20.44 -0.91 19.94
CA SER A 131 21.89 -1.11 19.97
C SER A 131 22.67 -0.37 18.88
N ALA A 132 22.05 -0.01 17.75
CA ALA A 132 22.77 0.58 16.61
C ALA A 132 21.89 1.55 15.79
N PRO A 133 21.68 2.80 16.27
CA PRO A 133 20.81 3.79 15.63
C PRO A 133 21.11 4.07 14.15
N VAL A 134 22.39 4.29 13.83
CA VAL A 134 22.84 4.62 12.46
C VAL A 134 22.75 3.41 11.54
N SER A 135 23.27 2.26 11.97
CA SER A 135 23.25 1.03 11.17
C SER A 135 21.83 0.52 10.95
N GLY A 136 21.00 0.54 12.00
CA GLY A 136 19.58 0.19 11.91
C GLY A 136 18.80 1.09 10.96
N GLY A 137 19.06 2.41 10.99
CA GLY A 137 18.48 3.36 10.04
C GLY A 137 18.81 3.03 8.58
N ASN A 138 20.08 2.70 8.30
CA ASN A 138 20.52 2.31 6.96
C ASN A 138 19.90 0.97 6.49
N ILE A 139 19.77 -0.01 7.39
CA ILE A 139 19.09 -1.28 7.11
C ILE A 139 17.61 -1.03 6.82
N MET A 140 16.95 -0.18 7.60
CA MET A 140 15.55 0.19 7.39
C MET A 140 15.35 0.90 6.05
N LEU A 141 16.24 1.83 5.70
CA LEU A 141 16.26 2.51 4.39
C LEU A 141 16.36 1.50 3.24
N ALA A 142 17.23 0.50 3.35
CA ALA A 142 17.37 -0.53 2.31
C ALA A 142 16.05 -1.27 2.07
N GLY A 143 15.32 -1.63 3.13
CA GLY A 143 14.01 -2.24 3.00
C GLY A 143 12.97 -1.32 2.35
N ILE A 144 13.00 -0.01 2.63
CA ILE A 144 12.11 0.95 1.98
C ILE A 144 12.42 1.09 0.49
N ILE A 145 13.70 1.12 0.11
CA ILE A 145 14.13 1.18 -1.30
C ILE A 145 13.67 -0.06 -2.07
N ILE A 146 13.79 -1.26 -1.48
CA ILE A 146 13.28 -2.50 -2.09
C ILE A 146 11.78 -2.40 -2.34
N GLY A 147 11.01 -1.90 -1.35
CA GLY A 147 9.58 -1.65 -1.50
C GLY A 147 9.26 -0.61 -2.58
N LEU A 148 10.03 0.48 -2.66
CA LEU A 148 9.88 1.52 -3.68
C LEU A 148 10.10 0.97 -5.11
N VAL A 149 11.12 0.14 -5.29
CA VAL A 149 11.38 -0.53 -6.58
C VAL A 149 10.24 -1.51 -6.90
N SER A 150 9.77 -2.27 -5.92
CA SER A 150 8.65 -3.21 -6.04
C SER A 150 7.38 -2.52 -6.58
N ILE A 151 6.95 -1.42 -5.95
CA ILE A 151 5.77 -0.66 -6.40
C ILE A 151 5.98 -0.01 -7.78
N MET A 152 7.20 0.45 -8.11
CA MET A 152 7.50 1.04 -9.42
C MET A 152 7.38 0.01 -10.55
N VAL A 153 7.92 -1.19 -10.34
CA VAL A 153 7.79 -2.30 -11.29
C VAL A 153 6.33 -2.72 -11.41
N TYR A 154 5.60 -2.79 -10.29
CA TYR A 154 4.17 -3.09 -10.31
C TYR A 154 3.36 -2.08 -11.13
N VAL A 155 3.54 -0.78 -10.91
CA VAL A 155 2.83 0.27 -11.66
C VAL A 155 3.13 0.18 -13.16
N SER A 156 4.38 -0.11 -13.51
CA SER A 156 4.81 -0.28 -14.91
C SER A 156 4.10 -1.47 -15.57
N ILE A 157 4.03 -2.61 -14.89
CA ILE A 157 3.34 -3.81 -15.40
C ILE A 157 1.82 -3.59 -15.45
N ALA A 158 1.24 -2.96 -14.43
CA ALA A 158 -0.18 -2.64 -14.40
C ALA A 158 -0.57 -1.73 -15.57
N ALA A 159 0.21 -0.68 -15.83
CA ALA A 159 0.02 0.21 -16.97
C ALA A 159 0.13 -0.54 -18.31
N GLU A 160 1.12 -1.42 -18.46
CA GLU A 160 1.27 -2.24 -19.66
C GLU A 160 0.06 -3.16 -19.90
N VAL A 161 -0.44 -3.84 -18.86
CA VAL A 161 -1.61 -4.72 -18.95
C VAL A 161 -2.87 -3.93 -19.30
N ILE A 162 -3.10 -2.76 -18.67
CA ILE A 162 -4.24 -1.90 -18.98
C ILE A 162 -4.18 -1.39 -20.42
N TYR A 163 -3.01 -0.94 -20.87
CA TYR A 163 -2.80 -0.48 -22.25
C TYR A 163 -3.05 -1.59 -23.27
N ARG A 164 -2.61 -2.83 -22.96
CA ARG A 164 -2.85 -4.00 -23.83
C ARG A 164 -4.32 -4.41 -23.88
N ILE A 165 -5.03 -4.37 -22.75
CA ILE A 165 -6.48 -4.63 -22.68
C ILE A 165 -7.25 -3.58 -23.48
N HIS A 166 -6.87 -2.31 -23.38
CA HIS A 166 -7.57 -1.23 -24.10
C HIS A 166 -7.38 -1.31 -25.62
N ASN A 167 -6.23 -1.82 -26.08
CA ASN A 167 -5.86 -1.89 -27.49
C ASN A 167 -6.13 -3.26 -28.14
N ASP A 168 -6.79 -4.20 -27.45
CA ASP A 168 -7.12 -5.54 -27.96
C ASP A 168 -5.94 -6.25 -28.66
N LYS A 169 -4.71 -6.15 -28.10
CA LYS A 169 -3.50 -6.79 -28.66
C LYS A 169 -3.14 -8.10 -27.92
N PRO A 170 -3.62 -9.28 -28.36
CA PRO A 170 -3.32 -10.56 -27.69
C PRO A 170 -1.84 -10.91 -27.77
N TYR A 171 -1.32 -11.53 -26.71
CA TYR A 171 0.08 -11.94 -26.61
C TYR A 171 0.31 -13.38 -27.09
N HIS A 172 -0.65 -14.29 -26.91
CA HIS A 172 -0.63 -15.63 -27.51
C HIS A 172 -1.51 -15.65 -28.76
N LEU A 173 -0.88 -15.85 -29.92
CA LEU A 173 -1.55 -16.05 -31.21
C LEU A 173 -1.97 -17.53 -31.43
N ASP A 174 -1.43 -18.47 -30.65
CA ASP A 174 -1.42 -19.91 -31.01
C ASP A 174 -2.43 -20.80 -30.28
N GLN A 175 -3.49 -20.26 -29.67
CA GLN A 175 -4.49 -21.11 -28.99
C GLN A 175 -5.76 -21.23 -29.84
N PRO A 176 -6.06 -22.41 -30.43
CA PRO A 176 -7.13 -22.56 -31.41
C PRO A 176 -8.49 -22.13 -30.85
N ASP A 177 -9.22 -21.38 -31.68
CA ASP A 177 -10.56 -20.84 -31.45
C ASP A 177 -11.61 -21.95 -31.29
N THR A 178 -11.74 -22.51 -30.09
CA THR A 178 -12.93 -23.32 -29.73
C THR A 178 -13.93 -22.54 -28.87
N LEU A 179 -13.64 -21.28 -28.54
CA LEU A 179 -14.49 -20.42 -27.71
C LEU A 179 -14.57 -19.00 -28.30
N ALA A 180 -14.85 -18.90 -29.59
CA ALA A 180 -15.35 -17.68 -30.20
C ALA A 180 -16.74 -17.35 -29.62
N VAL A 181 -16.76 -16.77 -28.42
CA VAL A 181 -17.92 -16.04 -27.92
C VAL A 181 -17.63 -14.58 -28.22
N ASP A 182 -18.36 -14.07 -29.22
CA ASP A 182 -18.48 -12.65 -29.55
C ASP A 182 -18.60 -11.78 -28.31
N GLY A 183 -17.56 -11.02 -28.03
CA GLY A 183 -17.58 -10.02 -26.98
C GLY A 183 -16.23 -9.33 -26.93
N LYS A 184 -16.19 -8.04 -27.31
CA LYS A 184 -15.01 -7.19 -27.08
C LYS A 184 -14.52 -7.43 -25.64
N HIS A 185 -13.24 -7.75 -25.46
CA HIS A 185 -12.60 -7.93 -24.14
C HIS A 185 -12.39 -6.57 -23.45
N ARG A 186 -13.47 -5.80 -23.33
CA ARG A 186 -13.49 -4.51 -22.67
C ARG A 186 -13.75 -4.75 -21.19
N LEU A 187 -12.89 -4.18 -20.35
CA LEU A 187 -13.21 -4.02 -18.93
C LEU A 187 -14.56 -3.31 -18.84
N GLU A 188 -15.48 -3.87 -18.08
CA GLU A 188 -16.74 -3.21 -17.80
C GLU A 188 -16.47 -1.87 -17.10
N SER A 189 -17.37 -0.89 -17.22
CA SER A 189 -17.21 0.43 -16.59
C SER A 189 -16.92 0.35 -15.09
N ARG A 190 -17.42 -0.70 -14.41
CA ARG A 190 -17.16 -1.00 -12.99
C ARG A 190 -15.73 -1.46 -12.73
N GLN A 191 -15.18 -2.30 -13.62
CA GLN A 191 -13.81 -2.79 -13.53
C GLN A 191 -12.80 -1.68 -13.87
N MET A 192 -13.12 -0.81 -14.84
CA MET A 192 -12.33 0.39 -15.14
C MET A 192 -12.28 1.35 -13.95
N LEU A 193 -13.41 1.55 -13.26
CA LEU A 193 -13.46 2.36 -12.04
C LEU A 193 -12.55 1.80 -10.94
N MET A 194 -12.52 0.47 -10.79
CA MET A 194 -11.60 -0.20 -9.85
C MET A 194 -10.13 -0.02 -10.26
N VAL A 195 -9.82 -0.07 -11.56
CA VAL A 195 -8.47 0.20 -12.07
C VAL A 195 -8.04 1.63 -11.78
N TYR A 196 -8.92 2.62 -11.96
CA TYR A 196 -8.63 4.01 -11.58
C TYR A 196 -8.41 4.16 -10.07
N ALA A 197 -9.23 3.49 -9.25
CA ALA A 197 -9.09 3.48 -7.79
C ALA A 197 -7.74 2.87 -7.36
N LEU A 198 -7.33 1.76 -7.98
CA LEU A 198 -6.02 1.14 -7.74
C LEU A 198 -4.87 2.03 -8.22
N GLY A 199 -5.00 2.66 -9.39
CA GLY A 199 -4.00 3.60 -9.91
C GLY A 199 -3.79 4.78 -8.98
N PHE A 200 -4.87 5.37 -8.47
CA PHE A 200 -4.81 6.44 -7.48
C PHE A 200 -4.16 5.96 -6.16
N SER A 201 -4.61 4.81 -5.63
CA SER A 201 -4.04 4.20 -4.42
C SER A 201 -2.53 3.94 -4.56
N SER A 202 -2.10 3.38 -5.69
CA SER A 202 -0.68 3.12 -5.99
C SER A 202 0.14 4.40 -6.16
N LEU A 203 -0.41 5.43 -6.81
CA LEU A 203 0.27 6.73 -6.95
C LEU A 203 0.54 7.34 -5.56
N VAL A 204 -0.47 7.34 -4.70
CA VAL A 204 -0.38 7.93 -3.37
C VAL A 204 0.62 7.17 -2.49
N LEU A 205 0.62 5.83 -2.54
CA LEU A 205 1.61 5.00 -1.84
C LEU A 205 3.03 5.19 -2.41
N PHE A 206 3.17 5.40 -3.71
CA PHE A 206 4.45 5.68 -4.37
C PHE A 206 5.06 7.01 -3.91
N ILE A 207 4.26 8.08 -3.86
CA ILE A 207 4.72 9.39 -3.38
C ILE A 207 5.19 9.29 -1.92
N ARG A 208 4.43 8.58 -1.07
CA ARG A 208 4.85 8.31 0.32
C ARG A 208 6.18 7.55 0.40
N ALA A 209 6.37 6.52 -0.43
CA ALA A 209 7.60 5.73 -0.44
C ALA A 209 8.83 6.57 -0.85
N ILE A 210 8.67 7.50 -1.80
CA ILE A 210 9.72 8.48 -2.15
C ILE A 210 10.02 9.39 -0.96
N TYR A 211 8.98 9.96 -0.34
CA TYR A 211 9.14 10.84 0.83
C TYR A 211 9.91 10.13 1.95
N ARG A 212 9.55 8.88 2.28
CA ARG A 212 10.23 8.10 3.32
C ARG A 212 11.67 7.74 2.96
N THR A 213 11.94 7.46 1.69
CA THR A 213 13.32 7.25 1.22
C THR A 213 14.15 8.51 1.38
N ALA A 214 13.60 9.68 1.05
CA ALA A 214 14.28 10.96 1.23
C ALA A 214 14.48 11.31 2.71
N GLU A 215 13.47 11.08 3.55
CA GLU A 215 13.52 11.34 5.00
C GLU A 215 14.63 10.54 5.68
N LEU A 216 14.69 9.22 5.41
CA LEU A 216 15.71 8.35 6.02
C LEU A 216 17.07 8.42 5.31
N GLY A 217 17.10 8.82 4.04
CA GLY A 217 18.32 8.97 3.25
C GLY A 217 19.13 10.21 3.60
N VAL A 218 18.48 11.31 4.01
CA VAL A 218 19.13 12.54 4.49
C VAL A 218 19.59 12.40 5.96
N GLY A 219 19.07 11.40 6.68
CA GLY A 219 19.42 11.10 8.06
C GLY A 219 18.59 11.89 9.09
N TRP A 220 18.70 11.49 10.36
CA TRP A 220 17.85 11.94 11.48
C TRP A 220 17.89 13.45 11.80
N ASN A 221 18.80 14.22 11.17
CA ASN A 221 18.96 15.68 11.32
C ASN A 221 18.52 16.48 10.08
N GLY A 222 17.80 15.87 9.13
CA GLY A 222 17.30 16.57 7.94
C GLY A 222 16.15 17.54 8.23
N TYR A 223 16.14 18.71 7.58
CA TYR A 223 15.07 19.74 7.63
C TYR A 223 13.64 19.19 7.33
N ILE A 224 13.57 18.04 6.68
CA ILE A 224 12.32 17.31 6.37
C ILE A 224 11.69 16.71 7.65
N ILE A 225 12.49 16.22 8.59
CA ILE A 225 12.02 15.69 9.90
C ILE A 225 11.53 16.84 10.80
N GLU A 226 12.18 18.00 10.72
CA GLU A 226 11.79 19.18 11.52
C GLU A 226 10.46 19.78 11.03
N THR A 227 10.12 19.63 9.75
CA THR A 227 8.91 20.21 9.17
C THR A 227 7.71 19.26 9.26
N GLN A 228 7.11 19.19 10.46
CA GLN A 228 6.00 18.28 10.83
C GLN A 228 4.79 18.26 9.88
N VAL A 229 4.58 19.33 9.11
CA VAL A 229 3.47 19.45 8.15
C VAL A 229 3.63 18.45 6.99
N TYR A 230 4.84 18.27 6.49
CA TYR A 230 5.10 17.33 5.40
C TYR A 230 4.91 15.88 5.85
N PHE A 231 5.31 15.54 7.08
CA PHE A 231 5.01 14.21 7.65
C PHE A 231 3.49 13.97 7.75
N ASN A 232 2.73 14.92 8.29
CA ASN A 232 1.28 14.71 8.47
C ASN A 232 0.54 14.57 7.13
N VAL A 233 0.89 15.40 6.15
CA VAL A 233 0.22 15.41 4.85
C VAL A 233 0.73 14.28 3.96
N LEU A 234 2.05 14.11 3.81
CA LEU A 234 2.61 13.15 2.84
C LEU A 234 2.66 11.73 3.39
N ASP A 235 2.73 11.53 4.70
CA ASP A 235 2.68 10.18 5.29
C ASP A 235 1.23 9.83 5.65
N GLY A 236 0.61 10.61 6.54
CA GLY A 236 -0.74 10.33 7.06
C GLY A 236 -1.86 10.46 6.05
N MET A 237 -1.99 11.64 5.43
CA MET A 237 -3.12 11.90 4.51
C MET A 237 -3.09 10.97 3.30
N MET A 238 -1.91 10.60 2.81
CA MET A 238 -1.75 9.68 1.69
C MET A 238 -2.34 8.30 1.99
N VAL A 239 -2.04 7.72 3.16
CA VAL A 239 -2.58 6.40 3.49
C VAL A 239 -4.06 6.47 3.86
N VAL A 240 -4.51 7.55 4.52
CA VAL A 240 -5.95 7.80 4.71
C VAL A 240 -6.68 7.82 3.36
N LEU A 241 -6.18 8.58 2.38
CA LEU A 241 -6.79 8.69 1.04
C LEU A 241 -6.81 7.34 0.32
N SER A 242 -5.73 6.56 0.39
CA SER A 242 -5.69 5.21 -0.18
C SER A 242 -6.74 4.30 0.48
N MET A 243 -6.83 4.27 1.81
CA MET A 243 -7.83 3.47 2.53
C MET A 243 -9.26 3.90 2.22
N PHE A 244 -9.53 5.21 2.18
CA PHE A 244 -10.84 5.73 1.80
C PHE A 244 -11.21 5.36 0.37
N THR A 245 -10.27 5.49 -0.56
CA THR A 245 -10.49 5.11 -1.97
C THR A 245 -10.89 3.64 -2.08
N LEU A 246 -10.18 2.75 -1.38
CA LEU A 246 -10.52 1.32 -1.38
C LEU A 246 -11.84 1.01 -0.63
N ASN A 247 -12.23 1.85 0.34
CA ASN A 247 -13.49 1.70 1.07
C ASN A 247 -14.69 2.14 0.21
N PHE A 248 -14.54 3.24 -0.54
CA PHE A 248 -15.57 3.70 -1.47
C PHE A 248 -15.68 2.80 -2.71
N PHE A 249 -14.54 2.46 -3.31
CA PHE A 249 -14.47 1.55 -4.46
C PHE A 249 -14.16 0.13 -3.98
N HIS A 250 -15.06 -0.42 -3.17
CA HIS A 250 -14.83 -1.75 -2.60
C HIS A 250 -14.90 -2.82 -3.70
N PRO A 251 -13.93 -3.75 -3.77
CA PRO A 251 -13.92 -4.82 -4.77
C PRO A 251 -15.15 -5.72 -4.68
N GLY A 252 -15.80 -5.83 -3.51
CA GLY A 252 -17.05 -6.57 -3.37
C GLY A 252 -18.25 -5.99 -4.12
N TRP A 253 -18.20 -4.72 -4.52
CA TRP A 253 -19.27 -4.08 -5.30
C TRP A 253 -18.93 -3.96 -6.80
N LEU A 254 -17.64 -3.88 -7.12
CA LEU A 254 -17.15 -3.67 -8.49
C LEU A 254 -16.63 -4.94 -9.18
N LEU A 255 -16.37 -6.03 -8.43
CA LEU A 255 -15.87 -7.33 -8.91
C LEU A 255 -16.68 -8.51 -8.34
#